data_AF-M7D8R7-F1
#
_entry.id   AF-M7D8R7-F1
#
_cell.length_a   1.000
_cell.length_b   1.000
_cell.length_c   1.000
_cell.angle_alpha   90.00
_cell.angle_beta   90.00
_cell.angle_gamma   90.00
#
_symmetry.space_group_name_H-M   'P 1'
#
loop_
_entity.id
_entity.type
_entity.pdbx_description
1 polymer ?
#
loop_
_entity_poly.entity_id
_entity_poly.type
_entity_poly.pdbx_seq_one_letter_code
_entity_poly.pdbx_strand_id
1 'polypeptide(L)'
;MAISFYEKGELTSGFHGWRVVATIRGKRYQKYFSLKRPNARITQELWYQYQETRAKYYEARYMARSAALQYLDFIGKDHPTTLPCRGVGFQGITLGIGSGKSAAQETCYFSVNKRGAATKFYIDERASLSQAWEQAVKHWGEVFDIRPKDIAKKLEQVPSPDQFKSLRKQLNDREGCDYQASVLHHVYAEQRSQLEKHRAEKTTRGKLNEDDLLAMYANLERQVSEFRN
;
A
#
# COMPACT_ATOMS: atom_id res chain seq x y z
N MET A 1 -14.30 18.62 10.66
CA MET A 1 -13.83 19.51 11.76
C MET A 1 -14.60 20.81 11.64
N ALA A 2 -14.80 21.53 12.74
CA ALA A 2 -15.56 22.77 12.70
C ALA A 2 -15.01 23.79 13.70
N ILE A 3 -14.81 25.01 13.21
CA ILE A 3 -14.67 26.22 14.01
C ILE A 3 -16.02 26.96 13.97
N SER A 4 -16.55 27.27 15.14
CA SER A 4 -17.79 28.03 15.30
C SER A 4 -17.51 29.25 16.15
N PHE A 5 -17.98 30.41 15.73
CA PHE A 5 -17.94 31.64 16.50
C PHE A 5 -19.29 31.84 17.17
N TYR A 6 -19.28 32.26 18.43
CA TYR A 6 -20.48 32.59 19.19
C TYR A 6 -20.41 34.03 19.67
N GLU A 7 -21.42 34.83 19.33
CA GLU A 7 -21.55 36.21 19.77
C GLU A 7 -22.02 36.30 21.23
N LYS A 8 -21.87 37.50 21.80
CA LYS A 8 -22.29 37.77 23.18
C LYS A 8 -23.82 37.70 23.28
N GLY A 9 -24.32 36.77 24.10
CA GLY A 9 -25.75 36.56 24.31
C GLY A 9 -26.36 35.47 23.42
N GLU A 10 -25.60 34.91 22.48
CA GLU A 10 -26.07 33.81 21.61
C GLU A 10 -26.27 32.50 22.37
N LEU A 11 -25.46 32.27 23.42
CA LEU A 11 -25.55 31.08 24.26
C LEU A 11 -26.06 31.45 25.67
N THR A 12 -26.99 30.65 26.18
CA THR A 12 -27.51 30.74 27.56
C THR A 12 -26.43 30.57 28.64
N SER A 13 -25.30 29.95 28.29
CA SER A 13 -24.13 29.80 29.18
C SER A 13 -23.34 31.09 29.39
N GLY A 14 -23.61 32.16 28.63
CA GLY A 14 -22.86 33.42 28.67
C GLY A 14 -21.48 33.35 27.99
N PHE A 15 -21.13 32.22 27.37
CA PHE A 15 -19.93 32.11 26.55
C PHE A 15 -20.05 32.93 25.26
N HIS A 16 -18.97 33.61 24.89
CA HIS A 16 -18.80 34.23 23.58
C HIS A 16 -17.33 34.12 23.16
N GLY A 17 -17.09 33.89 21.88
CA GLY A 17 -15.79 33.55 21.30
C GLY A 17 -15.86 32.29 20.44
N TRP A 18 -14.72 31.62 20.23
CA TRP A 18 -14.64 30.47 19.32
C TRP A 18 -14.76 29.14 20.04
N ARG A 19 -15.46 28.21 19.42
CA ARG A 19 -15.45 26.79 19.76
C ARG A 19 -14.87 26.03 18.59
N VAL A 20 -13.84 25.22 18.86
CA VAL A 20 -13.27 24.33 17.86
C VAL A 20 -13.57 22.90 18.27
N VAL A 21 -14.13 22.12 17.35
CA VAL A 21 -14.45 20.70 17.54
C VAL A 21 -13.80 19.87 16.44
N ALA A 22 -13.05 18.85 16.85
CA ALA A 22 -12.45 17.86 15.97
C ALA A 22 -12.81 16.44 16.44
N THR A 23 -13.22 15.59 15.51
CA THR A 23 -13.45 14.16 15.79
C THR A 23 -12.47 13.36 14.95
N ILE A 24 -11.62 12.56 15.61
CA ILE A 24 -10.60 11.75 14.97
C ILE A 24 -10.70 10.33 15.53
N ARG A 25 -10.94 9.33 14.67
CA ARG A 25 -11.12 7.91 15.05
C ARG A 25 -12.12 7.73 16.21
N GLY A 26 -13.28 8.38 16.12
CA GLY A 26 -14.33 8.33 17.16
C GLY A 26 -14.04 9.18 18.41
N LYS A 27 -12.81 9.65 18.62
CA LYS A 27 -12.48 10.51 19.76
C LYS A 27 -12.77 11.98 19.43
N ARG A 28 -13.61 12.60 20.27
CA ARG A 28 -13.95 14.02 20.17
C ARG A 28 -12.96 14.88 20.98
N TYR A 29 -12.41 15.89 20.32
CA TYR A 29 -11.59 16.95 20.90
C TYR A 29 -12.35 18.26 20.76
N GLN A 30 -12.46 19.00 21.85
CA GLN A 30 -13.13 20.29 21.85
C GLN A 30 -12.35 21.30 22.68
N LYS A 31 -12.32 22.54 22.21
CA LYS A 31 -11.72 23.65 22.94
C LYS A 31 -12.50 24.94 22.70
N TYR A 32 -12.62 25.71 23.77
CA TYR A 32 -13.28 27.02 23.77
C TYR A 32 -12.23 28.11 23.95
N PHE A 33 -12.36 29.18 23.19
CA PHE A 33 -11.49 30.35 23.17
C PHE A 33 -12.35 31.57 23.47
N SER A 34 -12.44 31.91 24.77
CA SER A 34 -13.32 32.95 25.27
C SER A 34 -12.80 34.35 24.95
N LEU A 35 -13.70 35.23 24.53
CA LEU A 35 -13.46 36.66 24.37
C LEU A 35 -13.56 37.44 25.69
N LYS A 36 -13.86 36.77 26.82
CA LYS A 36 -13.77 37.39 28.15
C LYS A 36 -12.30 37.77 28.42
N ARG A 37 -12.03 39.07 28.44
CA ARG A 37 -10.68 39.60 28.64
C ARG A 37 -10.17 39.31 30.07
N PRO A 38 -8.89 38.93 30.23
CA PRO A 38 -8.30 38.67 31.53
C PRO A 38 -7.97 39.96 32.30
N ASN A 39 -7.64 41.06 31.59
CA ASN A 39 -7.40 42.37 32.19
C ASN A 39 -7.77 43.49 31.20
N ALA A 40 -7.83 44.73 31.71
CA ALA A 40 -8.14 45.92 30.90
C ALA A 40 -6.93 46.47 30.12
N ARG A 41 -5.70 45.98 30.38
CA ARG A 41 -4.48 46.43 29.70
C ARG A 41 -4.43 45.99 28.23
N ILE A 42 -5.11 44.89 27.90
CA ILE A 42 -5.20 44.37 26.54
C ILE A 42 -6.45 44.95 25.86
N THR A 43 -6.26 45.57 24.69
CA THR A 43 -7.37 46.08 23.89
C THR A 43 -8.28 44.95 23.42
N GLN A 44 -9.56 45.26 23.21
CA GLN A 44 -10.54 44.26 22.78
C GLN A 44 -10.19 43.67 21.41
N GLU A 45 -9.73 44.51 20.48
CA GLU A 45 -9.31 44.09 19.14
C GLU A 45 -8.13 43.12 19.20
N LEU A 46 -7.09 43.44 19.99
CA LEU A 46 -5.92 42.57 20.12
C LEU A 46 -6.30 41.23 20.76
N TRP A 47 -7.15 41.24 21.80
CA TRP A 47 -7.61 40.00 22.42
C TRP A 47 -8.44 39.15 21.45
N TYR A 48 -9.28 39.79 20.64
CA TYR A 48 -10.06 39.13 19.60
C TYR A 48 -9.17 38.44 18.59
N GLN A 49 -8.24 39.17 17.97
CA GLN A 49 -7.30 38.63 16.98
C GLN A 49 -6.45 37.48 17.56
N TYR A 50 -6.02 37.63 18.82
CA TYR A 50 -5.25 36.59 19.50
C TYR A 50 -6.07 35.30 19.68
N GLN A 51 -7.31 35.40 20.17
CA GLN A 51 -8.16 34.23 20.38
C GLN A 51 -8.59 33.59 19.05
N GLU A 52 -8.88 34.39 18.03
CA GLU A 52 -9.15 33.92 16.67
C GLU A 52 -7.97 33.11 16.11
N THR A 53 -6.75 33.67 16.22
CA THR A 53 -5.53 33.01 15.77
C THR A 53 -5.30 31.70 16.51
N ARG A 54 -5.54 31.66 17.83
CA ARG A 54 -5.43 30.41 18.60
C ARG A 54 -6.47 29.38 18.18
N ALA A 55 -7.69 29.79 17.85
CA ALA A 55 -8.73 28.90 17.37
C ALA A 55 -8.36 28.30 16.02
N LYS A 56 -7.93 29.14 15.06
CA LYS A 56 -7.42 28.72 13.74
C LYS A 56 -6.21 27.78 13.86
N TYR A 57 -5.24 28.11 14.72
CA TYR A 57 -4.09 27.25 14.99
C TYR A 57 -4.50 25.88 15.55
N TYR A 58 -5.44 25.86 16.51
CA TYR A 58 -5.94 24.62 17.09
C TYR A 58 -6.64 23.76 16.04
N GLU A 59 -7.48 24.36 15.19
CA GLU A 59 -8.09 23.66 14.07
C GLU A 59 -7.05 23.07 13.11
N ALA A 60 -6.12 23.89 12.62
CA ALA A 60 -5.07 23.48 11.69
C ALA A 60 -4.22 22.33 12.27
N ARG A 61 -3.85 22.40 13.55
CA ARG A 61 -3.12 21.33 14.24
C ARG A 61 -3.89 20.00 14.22
N TYR A 62 -5.20 20.02 14.46
CA TYR A 62 -6.00 18.80 14.42
C TYR A 62 -6.24 18.32 12.99
N MET A 63 -6.41 19.22 12.02
CA MET A 63 -6.48 18.87 10.60
C MET A 63 -5.22 18.14 10.16
N ALA A 64 -4.04 18.68 10.46
CA ALA A 64 -2.76 18.04 10.19
C ALA A 64 -2.66 16.65 10.84
N ARG A 65 -3.10 16.52 12.10
CA ARG A 65 -3.14 15.22 12.79
C ARG A 65 -4.08 14.23 12.09
N SER A 66 -5.26 14.67 11.66
CA SER A 66 -6.21 13.81 10.96
C SER A 66 -5.66 13.35 9.62
N ALA A 67 -5.07 14.24 8.82
CA ALA A 67 -4.44 13.91 7.56
C ALA A 67 -3.29 12.89 7.75
N ALA A 68 -2.45 13.09 8.77
CA ALA A 68 -1.38 12.14 9.09
C ALA A 68 -1.92 10.74 9.44
N LEU A 69 -3.01 10.66 10.21
CA LEU A 69 -3.62 9.38 10.56
C LEU A 69 -4.30 8.71 9.36
N GLN A 70 -4.95 9.50 8.49
CA GLN A 70 -5.52 8.99 7.25
C GLN A 70 -4.43 8.40 6.34
N TYR A 71 -3.28 9.08 6.22
CA TYR A 71 -2.14 8.55 5.49
C TYR A 71 -1.62 7.24 6.09
N LEU A 72 -1.46 7.17 7.42
CA LEU A 72 -1.03 5.95 8.10
C LEU A 72 -2.02 4.79 7.93
N ASP A 73 -3.32 5.07 7.99
CA ASP A 73 -4.35 4.07 7.73
C ASP A 73 -4.34 3.64 6.25
N PHE A 74 -4.08 4.57 5.32
CA PHE A 74 -3.97 4.30 3.89
C PHE A 74 -2.83 3.32 3.57
N ILE A 75 -1.64 3.52 4.13
CA ILE A 75 -0.48 2.67 3.85
C ILE A 75 -0.40 1.40 4.72
N GLY A 76 -1.24 1.31 5.77
CA GLY A 76 -1.09 0.31 6.82
C GLY A 76 -2.26 -0.66 6.98
N LYS A 77 -3.40 -0.42 6.32
CA LYS A 77 -4.60 -1.25 6.46
C LYS A 77 -5.35 -1.31 5.16
N ASP A 78 -6.03 -2.43 4.91
CA ASP A 78 -6.99 -2.51 3.81
C ASP A 78 -8.12 -1.50 3.99
N HIS A 79 -8.73 -1.10 2.88
CA HIS A 79 -9.90 -0.23 2.92
C HIS A 79 -11.08 -1.00 3.55
N PRO A 80 -11.95 -0.37 4.37
CA PRO A 80 -13.06 -1.07 5.03
C PRO A 80 -14.05 -1.77 4.07
N THR A 81 -14.08 -1.33 2.81
CA THR A 81 -14.94 -1.91 1.77
C THR A 81 -14.19 -2.89 0.86
N THR A 82 -12.92 -3.17 1.13
CA THR A 82 -12.18 -4.20 0.39
C THR A 82 -12.83 -5.55 0.67
N LEU A 83 -13.20 -6.27 -0.39
CA LEU A 83 -13.82 -7.58 -0.28
C LEU A 83 -12.85 -8.60 0.35
N PRO A 84 -13.39 -9.65 1.01
CA PRO A 84 -12.57 -10.70 1.61
C PRO A 84 -11.56 -11.29 0.62
N CYS A 85 -10.36 -11.60 1.12
CA CYS A 85 -9.25 -12.18 0.35
C CYS A 85 -8.72 -11.33 -0.83
N ARG A 86 -9.21 -10.09 -1.02
CA ARG A 86 -8.69 -9.15 -2.04
C ARG A 86 -7.68 -8.15 -1.49
N GLY A 87 -7.61 -7.98 -0.17
CA GLY A 87 -6.70 -7.07 0.49
C GLY A 87 -5.23 -7.50 0.40
N VAL A 88 -4.34 -6.51 0.36
CA VAL A 88 -2.88 -6.70 0.39
C VAL A 88 -2.25 -6.05 1.64
N GLY A 89 -3.08 -5.62 2.60
CA GLY A 89 -2.65 -4.99 3.84
C GLY A 89 -2.48 -3.47 3.75
N PHE A 90 -2.92 -2.84 2.67
CA PHE A 90 -2.98 -1.39 2.51
C PHE A 90 -3.99 -0.98 1.44
N GLN A 91 -4.35 0.30 1.41
CA GLN A 91 -5.36 0.84 0.51
C GLN A 91 -4.79 1.14 -0.88
N GLY A 92 -5.67 1.09 -1.88
CA GLY A 92 -5.34 1.48 -3.25
C GLY A 92 -4.83 0.35 -4.13
N ILE A 93 -4.44 -0.81 -3.58
CA ILE A 93 -4.15 -2.03 -4.34
C ILE A 93 -5.03 -3.17 -3.86
N THR A 94 -5.54 -3.99 -4.79
CA THR A 94 -6.26 -5.23 -4.47
C THR A 94 -5.84 -6.38 -5.38
N LEU A 95 -5.94 -7.60 -4.87
CA LEU A 95 -5.83 -8.83 -5.64
C LEU A 95 -7.09 -9.07 -6.48
N GLY A 96 -6.91 -9.62 -7.68
CA GLY A 96 -8.00 -10.02 -8.55
C GLY A 96 -7.66 -11.23 -9.39
N ILE A 97 -8.73 -11.91 -9.83
CA ILE A 97 -8.69 -12.95 -10.84
C ILE A 97 -9.70 -12.57 -11.93
N GLY A 98 -9.36 -12.78 -13.19
CA GLY A 98 -10.28 -12.53 -14.29
C GLY A 98 -9.61 -12.69 -15.64
N SER A 99 -10.39 -12.50 -16.69
CA SER A 99 -9.91 -12.57 -18.07
C SER A 99 -8.85 -11.50 -18.35
N GLY A 100 -7.73 -11.95 -18.93
CA GLY A 100 -6.67 -11.07 -19.41
C GLY A 100 -7.09 -10.24 -20.62
N LYS A 101 -6.14 -9.51 -21.22
CA LYS A 101 -6.35 -8.75 -22.47
C LYS A 101 -6.78 -9.63 -23.65
N SER A 102 -6.47 -10.93 -23.59
CA SER A 102 -7.01 -11.95 -24.50
C SER A 102 -8.03 -12.77 -23.71
N ALA A 103 -9.26 -12.87 -24.23
CA ALA A 103 -10.39 -13.52 -23.57
C ALA A 103 -10.21 -15.04 -23.32
N ALA A 104 -9.11 -15.63 -23.77
CA ALA A 104 -8.87 -17.07 -23.73
C ALA A 104 -8.33 -17.58 -22.38
N GLN A 105 -7.72 -16.73 -21.54
CA GLN A 105 -7.11 -17.19 -20.29
C GLN A 105 -7.38 -16.24 -19.12
N GLU A 106 -7.88 -16.84 -18.04
CA GLU A 106 -8.04 -16.21 -16.74
C GLU A 106 -6.68 -16.12 -16.05
N THR A 107 -6.33 -14.93 -15.58
CA THR A 107 -5.03 -14.63 -14.98
C THR A 107 -5.21 -13.89 -13.67
N CYS A 108 -4.26 -14.10 -12.76
CA CYS A 108 -4.18 -13.32 -11.53
C CYS A 108 -3.60 -11.93 -11.83
N TYR A 109 -4.08 -10.91 -11.12
CA TYR A 109 -3.57 -9.55 -11.28
C TYR A 109 -3.62 -8.76 -9.98
N PHE A 110 -2.80 -7.71 -9.93
CA PHE A 110 -2.92 -6.62 -8.98
C PHE A 110 -3.70 -5.47 -9.63
N SER A 111 -4.65 -4.88 -8.91
CA SER A 111 -5.40 -3.72 -9.39
C SER A 111 -5.13 -2.52 -8.53
N VAL A 112 -4.64 -1.44 -9.14
CA VAL A 112 -4.48 -0.14 -8.51
C VAL A 112 -5.78 0.63 -8.69
N ASN A 113 -6.54 0.78 -7.60
CA ASN A 113 -7.91 1.26 -7.60
C ASN A 113 -7.98 2.79 -7.47
N LYS A 114 -7.77 3.52 -8.57
CA LYS A 114 -8.10 4.94 -8.64
C LYS A 114 -9.58 5.13 -8.99
N ARG A 115 -10.25 6.09 -8.36
CA ARG A 115 -11.66 6.43 -8.70
C ARG A 115 -11.78 6.69 -10.20
N GLY A 116 -12.62 5.90 -10.87
CA GLY A 116 -12.91 6.02 -12.31
C GLY A 116 -11.84 5.47 -13.25
N ALA A 117 -10.68 5.01 -12.77
CA ALA A 117 -9.59 4.53 -13.61
C ALA A 117 -8.74 3.47 -12.88
N ALA A 118 -9.24 2.24 -12.81
CA ALA A 118 -8.48 1.13 -12.23
C ALA A 118 -7.47 0.57 -13.24
N THR A 119 -6.20 0.53 -12.86
CA THR A 119 -5.13 -0.06 -13.67
C THR A 119 -4.86 -1.48 -13.18
N LYS A 120 -4.78 -2.45 -14.10
CA LYS A 120 -4.52 -3.87 -13.79
C LYS A 120 -3.12 -4.27 -14.24
N PHE A 121 -2.40 -4.96 -13.36
CA PHE A 121 -1.06 -5.51 -13.56
C PHE A 121 -1.15 -7.03 -13.49
N TYR A 122 -1.07 -7.67 -14.64
CA TYR A 122 -1.30 -9.11 -14.79
C TYR A 122 -0.04 -9.91 -14.46
N ILE A 123 -0.24 -11.08 -13.86
CA ILE A 123 0.78 -12.10 -13.61
C ILE A 123 0.62 -13.16 -14.70
N ASP A 124 1.50 -13.12 -15.69
CA ASP A 124 1.45 -13.95 -16.89
C ASP A 124 2.87 -14.45 -17.26
N GLU A 125 3.04 -14.96 -18.47
CA GLU A 125 4.35 -15.41 -18.96
C GLU A 125 5.39 -14.28 -19.10
N ARG A 126 4.94 -13.04 -19.25
CA ARG A 126 5.78 -11.86 -19.48
C ARG A 126 6.17 -11.16 -18.18
N ALA A 127 5.33 -11.29 -17.15
CA ALA A 127 5.54 -10.66 -15.86
C ALA A 127 5.40 -11.68 -14.72
N SER A 128 6.50 -11.90 -13.99
CA SER A 128 6.48 -12.70 -12.76
C SER A 128 5.66 -12.03 -11.66
N LEU A 129 5.34 -12.76 -10.59
CA LEU A 129 4.62 -12.22 -9.45
C LEU A 129 5.33 -11.00 -8.85
N SER A 130 6.64 -11.11 -8.63
CA SER A 130 7.46 -10.01 -8.10
C SER A 130 7.52 -8.81 -9.04
N GLN A 131 7.59 -9.04 -10.36
CA GLN A 131 7.63 -7.96 -11.36
C GLN A 131 6.28 -7.23 -11.47
N ALA A 132 5.17 -7.98 -11.50
CA ALA A 132 3.83 -7.40 -11.52
C ALA A 132 3.56 -6.61 -10.23
N TRP A 133 4.05 -7.10 -9.08
CA TRP A 133 3.98 -6.40 -7.81
C TRP A 133 4.76 -5.09 -7.83
N GLU A 134 6.02 -5.13 -8.31
CA GLU A 134 6.87 -3.94 -8.41
C GLU A 134 6.21 -2.85 -9.27
N GLN A 135 5.66 -3.23 -10.43
CA GLN A 135 4.95 -2.30 -11.31
C GLN A 135 3.70 -1.71 -10.64
N ALA A 136 2.91 -2.55 -9.97
CA ALA A 136 1.71 -2.11 -9.26
C ALA A 136 2.03 -1.14 -8.12
N VAL A 137 3.07 -1.41 -7.32
CA VAL A 137 3.48 -0.57 -6.20
C VAL A 137 4.09 0.76 -6.67
N LYS A 138 4.90 0.74 -7.75
CA LYS A 138 5.42 1.99 -8.35
C LYS A 138 4.28 2.87 -8.86
N HIS A 139 3.35 2.29 -9.61
CA HIS A 139 2.19 3.02 -10.12
C HIS A 139 1.27 3.52 -9.01
N TRP A 140 1.07 2.73 -7.95
CA TRP A 140 0.34 3.16 -6.75
C TRP A 140 1.03 4.35 -6.07
N GLY A 141 2.35 4.34 -5.99
CA GLY A 141 3.14 5.44 -5.45
C GLY A 141 2.94 6.75 -6.21
N GLU A 142 2.95 6.68 -7.55
CA GLU A 142 2.72 7.81 -8.45
C GLU A 142 1.27 8.31 -8.39
N VAL A 143 0.29 7.40 -8.37
CA VAL A 143 -1.13 7.77 -8.43
C VAL A 143 -1.64 8.41 -7.14
N PHE A 144 -1.08 8.02 -6.00
CA PHE A 144 -1.54 8.46 -4.67
C PHE A 144 -0.53 9.35 -3.94
N ASP A 145 0.51 9.85 -4.64
CA ASP A 145 1.56 10.72 -4.09
C ASP A 145 2.19 10.16 -2.80
N ILE A 146 2.51 8.87 -2.81
CA ILE A 146 3.06 8.17 -1.64
C ILE A 146 4.53 8.52 -1.47
N ARG A 147 4.98 8.62 -0.22
CA ARG A 147 6.38 8.92 0.08
C ARG A 147 7.30 7.79 -0.44
N PRO A 148 8.44 8.12 -1.07
CA PRO A 148 9.38 7.12 -1.60
C PRO A 148 9.82 6.08 -0.57
N LYS A 149 9.99 6.49 0.70
CA LYS A 149 10.33 5.60 1.81
C LYS A 149 9.27 4.52 2.04
N ASP A 150 8.00 4.87 1.91
CA ASP A 150 6.91 3.93 2.14
C ASP A 150 6.71 3.02 0.92
N ILE A 151 6.94 3.53 -0.30
CA ILE A 151 6.99 2.73 -1.53
C ILE A 151 8.06 1.64 -1.41
N ALA A 152 9.29 2.00 -1.02
CA ALA A 152 10.40 1.05 -0.86
C ALA A 152 10.05 -0.08 0.12
N LYS A 153 9.43 0.25 1.26
CA LYS A 153 8.95 -0.75 2.22
C LYS A 153 7.87 -1.67 1.65
N LYS A 154 7.01 -1.18 0.76
CA LYS A 154 5.98 -2.00 0.12
C LYS A 154 6.53 -2.90 -0.99
N LEU A 155 7.59 -2.47 -1.67
CA LEU A 155 8.28 -3.31 -2.65
C LEU A 155 8.87 -4.58 -2.00
N GLU A 156 9.37 -4.48 -0.76
CA GLU A 156 9.85 -5.64 0.01
C GLU A 156 8.72 -6.58 0.48
N GLN A 157 7.48 -6.10 0.52
CA GLN A 157 6.31 -6.84 1.02
C GLN A 157 5.54 -7.50 -0.13
N VAL A 158 6.19 -8.43 -0.82
CA VAL A 158 5.57 -9.18 -1.90
C VAL A 158 4.46 -10.10 -1.37
N PRO A 159 3.23 -10.04 -1.92
CA PRO A 159 2.14 -10.94 -1.55
C PRO A 159 2.49 -12.42 -1.73
N SER A 160 2.15 -13.25 -0.74
CA SER A 160 2.35 -14.71 -0.86
C SER A 160 1.40 -15.30 -1.91
N PRO A 161 1.86 -16.27 -2.74
CA PRO A 161 1.00 -17.03 -3.65
C PRO A 161 -0.26 -17.63 -3.00
N ASP A 162 -0.19 -17.97 -1.71
CA ASP A 162 -1.32 -18.54 -0.97
C ASP A 162 -2.49 -17.56 -0.76
N GLN A 163 -2.24 -16.26 -0.89
CA GLN A 163 -3.30 -15.26 -0.88
C GLN A 163 -4.19 -15.39 -2.13
N PHE A 164 -3.60 -15.66 -3.30
CA PHE A 164 -4.36 -15.93 -4.53
C PHE A 164 -5.12 -17.26 -4.47
N LYS A 165 -4.56 -18.27 -3.80
CA LYS A 165 -5.27 -19.53 -3.53
C LYS A 165 -6.51 -19.30 -2.65
N SER A 166 -6.37 -18.51 -1.59
CA SER A 166 -7.48 -18.12 -0.71
C SER A 166 -8.53 -17.29 -1.47
N LEU A 167 -8.07 -16.36 -2.31
CA LEU A 167 -8.94 -15.56 -3.18
C LEU A 167 -9.74 -16.43 -4.14
N ARG A 168 -9.09 -17.36 -4.85
CA ARG A 168 -9.78 -18.28 -5.77
C ARG A 168 -10.88 -19.07 -5.05
N LYS A 169 -10.56 -19.62 -3.88
CA LYS A 169 -11.52 -20.36 -3.05
C LYS A 169 -12.72 -19.49 -2.69
N GLN A 170 -12.47 -18.25 -2.23
CA GLN A 170 -13.54 -17.31 -1.87
C GLN A 170 -14.43 -16.95 -3.07
N LEU A 171 -13.83 -16.72 -4.25
CA LEU A 171 -14.56 -16.41 -5.49
C LEU A 171 -15.44 -17.58 -5.93
N ASN A 172 -14.92 -18.80 -5.86
CA ASN A 172 -15.70 -19.98 -6.26
C ASN A 172 -16.79 -20.33 -5.26
N ASP A 173 -16.47 -20.34 -3.95
CA ASP A 173 -17.40 -20.79 -2.91
C ASP A 173 -18.52 -19.78 -2.63
N ARG A 174 -18.25 -18.46 -2.74
CA ARG A 174 -19.19 -17.41 -2.31
C ARG A 174 -19.65 -16.46 -3.40
N GLU A 175 -18.84 -16.23 -4.43
CA GLU A 175 -19.16 -15.30 -5.52
C GLU A 175 -19.65 -16.04 -6.79
N GLY A 176 -19.72 -17.37 -6.75
CA GLY A 176 -20.27 -18.20 -7.83
C GLY A 176 -19.41 -18.24 -9.11
N CYS A 177 -18.12 -17.89 -9.00
CA CYS A 177 -17.17 -18.05 -10.09
C CYS A 177 -16.73 -19.52 -10.24
N ASP A 178 -16.24 -19.91 -11.41
CA ASP A 178 -15.66 -21.25 -11.63
C ASP A 178 -14.22 -21.17 -12.14
N TYR A 179 -13.35 -20.54 -11.33
CA TYR A 179 -11.95 -20.40 -11.66
C TYR A 179 -11.21 -21.73 -11.47
N GLN A 180 -10.60 -22.22 -12.55
CA GLN A 180 -9.78 -23.43 -12.51
C GLN A 180 -8.48 -23.23 -11.71
N ALA A 181 -7.89 -24.36 -11.28
CA ALA A 181 -6.62 -24.31 -10.55
C ALA A 181 -5.43 -23.86 -11.42
N SER A 182 -5.54 -24.01 -12.74
CA SER A 182 -4.57 -23.57 -13.75
C SER A 182 -4.27 -22.07 -13.69
N VAL A 183 -5.23 -21.25 -13.25
CA VAL A 183 -5.08 -19.79 -13.11
C VAL A 183 -3.96 -19.40 -12.16
N LEU A 184 -3.63 -20.25 -11.19
CA LEU A 184 -2.54 -20.01 -10.23
C LEU A 184 -1.16 -20.40 -10.78
N HIS A 185 -1.06 -20.95 -11.99
CA HIS A 185 0.18 -21.48 -12.54
C HIS A 185 1.31 -20.44 -12.56
N HIS A 186 1.02 -19.24 -13.07
CA HIS A 186 2.00 -18.15 -13.17
C HIS A 186 2.37 -17.56 -11.80
N VAL A 187 1.43 -17.53 -10.86
CA VAL A 187 1.67 -17.09 -9.46
C VAL A 187 2.72 -17.98 -8.78
N TYR A 188 2.62 -19.30 -8.95
CA TYR A 188 3.59 -20.25 -8.39
C TYR A 188 4.80 -20.52 -9.30
N ALA A 189 4.87 -19.95 -10.51
CA ALA A 189 5.97 -20.21 -11.45
C ALA A 189 7.31 -19.73 -10.89
N GLU A 190 7.33 -18.54 -10.28
CA GLU A 190 8.54 -17.96 -9.69
C GLU A 190 9.07 -18.83 -8.54
N GLN A 191 8.18 -19.27 -7.64
CA GLN A 191 8.53 -20.15 -6.52
C GLN A 191 9.05 -21.52 -7.01
N ARG A 192 8.43 -22.10 -8.05
CA ARG A 192 8.90 -23.35 -8.66
C ARG A 192 10.30 -23.21 -9.24
N SER A 193 10.56 -22.14 -10.00
CA SER A 193 11.88 -21.84 -10.55
C SER A 193 12.94 -21.66 -9.46
N GLN A 194 12.62 -20.98 -8.36
CA GLN A 194 13.54 -20.83 -7.22
C GLN A 194 13.87 -22.17 -6.55
N LEU A 195 12.86 -23.03 -6.37
CA LEU A 195 13.04 -24.38 -5.82
C LEU A 195 13.88 -25.26 -6.75
N GLU A 196 13.67 -25.17 -8.06
CA GLU A 196 14.47 -25.89 -9.05
C GLU A 196 15.93 -25.43 -9.05
N LYS A 197 16.19 -24.12 -9.02
CA LYS A 197 17.56 -23.57 -8.89
C LYS A 197 18.24 -24.06 -7.63
N HIS A 198 17.57 -24.01 -6.49
CA HIS A 198 18.13 -24.47 -5.23
C HIS A 198 18.35 -26.00 -5.19
N ARG A 199 17.49 -26.79 -5.86
CA ARG A 199 17.73 -28.23 -6.06
C ARG A 199 18.91 -28.48 -6.98
N ALA A 200 19.03 -27.72 -8.06
CA ALA A 200 20.16 -27.81 -8.99
C ALA A 200 21.48 -27.47 -8.27
N GLU A 201 21.51 -26.38 -7.51
CA GLU A 201 22.65 -25.96 -6.67
C GLU A 201 23.04 -27.00 -5.62
N LYS A 202 22.06 -27.61 -4.93
CA LYS A 202 22.34 -28.71 -3.99
C LYS A 202 22.86 -29.96 -4.69
N THR A 203 22.37 -30.22 -5.90
CA THR A 203 22.81 -31.38 -6.70
C THR A 203 24.21 -31.16 -7.26
N THR A 204 24.56 -29.93 -7.67
CA THR A 204 25.90 -29.59 -8.16
C THR A 204 26.93 -29.47 -7.05
N ARG A 205 26.57 -28.94 -5.86
CA ARG A 205 27.45 -28.92 -4.67
C ARG A 205 27.87 -30.32 -4.20
N GLY A 206 27.09 -31.34 -4.50
CA GLY A 206 27.41 -32.73 -4.16
C GLY A 206 28.11 -33.53 -5.27
N LYS A 207 28.31 -32.95 -6.46
CA LYS A 207 28.79 -33.68 -7.66
C LYS A 207 30.05 -33.15 -8.31
N LEU A 208 30.51 -31.95 -7.98
CA LEU A 208 31.72 -31.37 -8.56
C LEU A 208 32.69 -30.99 -7.44
N ASN A 209 33.76 -31.77 -7.31
CA ASN A 209 34.90 -31.40 -6.48
C ASN A 209 35.71 -30.30 -7.19
N GLU A 210 36.50 -29.51 -6.45
CA GLU A 210 37.41 -28.50 -7.04
C GLU A 210 38.34 -29.11 -8.11
N ASP A 211 38.74 -30.36 -7.93
CA ASP A 211 39.53 -31.12 -8.91
C ASP A 211 38.79 -31.38 -10.22
N ASP A 212 37.46 -31.62 -10.18
CA ASP A 212 36.65 -31.84 -11.39
C ASP A 212 36.49 -30.54 -12.19
N LEU A 213 36.39 -29.41 -11.48
CA LEU A 213 36.32 -28.08 -12.10
C LEU A 213 37.67 -27.70 -12.73
N LEU A 214 38.78 -28.00 -12.07
CA LEU A 214 40.13 -27.79 -12.60
C LEU A 214 40.39 -28.69 -13.83
N ALA A 215 39.93 -29.95 -13.79
CA ALA A 215 40.04 -30.87 -14.92
C ALA A 215 39.19 -30.43 -16.13
N MET A 216 37.98 -29.91 -15.90
CA MET A 216 37.16 -29.31 -16.97
C MET A 216 37.83 -28.07 -17.55
N TYR A 217 38.40 -27.20 -16.72
CA TYR A 217 39.10 -26.00 -17.18
C TYR A 217 40.32 -26.33 -18.04
N ALA A 218 41.14 -27.29 -17.60
CA ALA A 218 42.31 -27.75 -18.34
C ALA A 218 41.94 -28.38 -19.69
N ASN A 219 40.85 -29.15 -19.75
CA ASN A 219 40.35 -29.71 -21.02
C ASN A 219 39.81 -28.64 -21.97
N LEU A 220 39.14 -27.61 -21.44
CA LEU A 220 38.65 -26.47 -22.23
C LEU A 220 39.81 -25.64 -22.80
N GLU A 221 40.84 -25.35 -22.00
CA GLU A 221 42.04 -24.68 -22.48
C GLU A 221 42.74 -25.49 -23.58
N ARG A 222 42.82 -26.81 -23.43
CA ARG A 222 43.43 -27.70 -24.42
C ARG A 222 42.66 -27.70 -25.73
N GLN A 223 41.33 -27.80 -25.69
CA GLN A 223 40.48 -27.72 -26.88
C GLN A 223 40.60 -26.35 -27.56
N VAL A 224 40.58 -25.25 -26.81
CA VAL A 224 40.73 -23.90 -27.37
C VAL A 224 42.11 -23.70 -28.02
N SER A 225 43.15 -24.35 -27.47
CA SER A 225 44.50 -24.34 -28.03
C SER A 225 44.59 -25.12 -29.33
N GLU A 226 43.94 -26.29 -29.41
CA GLU A 226 43.87 -27.12 -30.62
C GLU A 226 43.11 -26.44 -31.77
N PHE A 227 42.14 -25.57 -31.47
CA PHE A 227 41.42 -24.78 -32.47
C PHE A 227 42.14 -23.47 -32.89
N ARG A 228 43.22 -23.08 -32.20
CA ARG A 228 44.00 -21.87 -32.50
C ARG A 228 45.28 -22.12 -33.30
N ASN A 229 45.65 -23.38 -33.51
CA ASN A 229 46.72 -23.82 -34.42
C ASN A 229 46.14 -24.36 -35.73
#